data_AF-A0A9D9L368-F1
#
_entry.id   AF-A0A9D9L368-F1
#
_cell.length_a   1.000
_cell.length_b   1.000
_cell.length_c   1.000
_cell.angle_alpha   90.00
_cell.angle_beta   90.00
_cell.angle_gamma   90.00
#
_symmetry.space_group_name_H-M   'P 1'
#
loop_
_entity.id
_entity.type
_entity.pdbx_description
1 polymer ?
#
loop_
_entity_poly.entity_id
_entity_poly.type
_entity_poly.pdbx_seq_one_letter_code
_entity_poly.pdbx_strand_id
1 'polypeptide(L)'
;MNDETDYIKLDVGNGWFYHLIRLIEENTLKIYNTLIDEPLTDEMKNHLTALLQRNEYIKDWLLRNTDADGKVLLSRQEYQALFWILLENTDTDTEEDDEEDDEDDE
;
A
#
# COMPACT_ATOMS: atom_id res chain seq x y z
N MET A 1 -2.23 16.34 33.06
CA MET A 1 -1.66 16.83 31.80
C MET A 1 -2.63 16.42 30.73
N ASN A 2 -3.15 17.38 29.94
CA ASN A 2 -4.03 17.05 28.83
C ASN A 2 -3.18 16.33 27.77
N ASP A 3 -3.43 15.04 27.58
CA ASP A 3 -3.04 14.34 26.36
C ASP A 3 -3.90 14.94 25.23
N GLU A 4 -3.51 16.11 24.73
CA GLU A 4 -3.94 16.54 23.40
C GLU A 4 -3.39 15.49 22.44
N THR A 5 -4.24 14.52 22.11
CA THR A 5 -3.94 13.55 21.07
C THR A 5 -3.80 14.38 19.80
N ASP A 6 -2.58 14.58 19.32
CA ASP A 6 -2.32 15.32 18.09
C ASP A 6 -3.02 14.57 16.95
N TYR A 7 -4.19 15.10 16.54
CA TYR A 7 -4.92 14.60 15.38
C TYR A 7 -4.40 15.28 14.12
N ILE A 8 -4.18 14.48 13.09
CA ILE A 8 -3.75 14.89 11.76
C ILE A 8 -4.98 14.76 10.86
N LYS A 9 -5.38 15.89 10.26
CA LYS A 9 -6.39 15.88 9.20
C LYS A 9 -5.71 15.66 7.87
N LEU A 10 -6.07 14.56 7.21
CA LEU A 10 -5.49 14.13 5.95
C LEU A 10 -6.45 14.30 4.80
N ASP A 11 -5.92 14.72 3.65
CA ASP A 11 -6.64 14.64 2.38
C ASP A 11 -6.34 13.31 1.71
N VAL A 12 -7.36 12.48 1.58
CA VAL A 12 -7.28 11.19 0.89
C VAL A 12 -8.10 11.18 -0.41
N GLY A 13 -8.87 12.24 -0.64
CA GLY A 13 -9.64 12.43 -1.88
C GLY A 13 -8.79 12.99 -3.03
N ASN A 14 -7.69 13.70 -2.73
CA ASN A 14 -6.82 14.30 -3.74
C ASN A 14 -5.32 14.29 -3.34
N GLY A 15 -4.44 14.51 -4.31
CA GLY A 15 -3.00 14.69 -4.08
C GLY A 15 -2.22 13.39 -3.85
N TRP A 16 -1.09 13.49 -3.13
CA TRP A 16 -0.14 12.36 -2.95
C TRP A 16 -0.78 11.14 -2.26
N PHE A 17 -1.59 11.34 -1.23
CA PHE A 17 -2.27 10.23 -0.54
C PHE A 17 -3.29 9.53 -1.42
N TYR A 18 -4.03 10.29 -2.24
CA TYR A 18 -4.91 9.71 -3.24
C TYR A 18 -4.13 8.87 -4.26
N HIS A 19 -2.94 9.33 -4.69
CA HIS A 19 -2.08 8.53 -5.56
C HIS A 19 -1.60 7.23 -4.89
N LEU A 20 -1.20 7.27 -3.62
CA LEU A 20 -0.82 6.06 -2.89
C LEU A 20 -1.98 5.07 -2.75
N ILE A 21 -3.20 5.55 -2.51
CA ILE A 21 -4.40 4.70 -2.48
C ILE A 21 -4.64 4.04 -3.84
N ARG A 22 -4.45 4.79 -4.93
CA ARG A 22 -4.58 4.23 -6.29
C ARG A 22 -3.53 3.15 -6.56
N LEU A 23 -2.29 3.35 -6.12
CA LEU A 23 -1.23 2.34 -6.23
C LEU A 23 -1.58 1.06 -5.45
N ILE A 24 -2.22 1.17 -4.27
CA ILE A 24 -2.75 -0.02 -3.59
C ILE A 24 -3.76 -0.78 -4.46
N GLU A 25 -4.68 -0.08 -5.11
CA GLU A 25 -5.67 -0.74 -5.98
C GLU A 25 -5.02 -1.45 -7.17
N GLU A 26 -4.03 -0.79 -7.80
CA GLU A 26 -3.24 -1.35 -8.89
C GLU A 26 -2.46 -2.59 -8.42
N ASN A 27 -1.80 -2.53 -7.26
CA ASN A 27 -1.02 -3.65 -6.70
C ASN A 27 -1.90 -4.80 -6.23
N THR A 28 -3.06 -4.51 -5.61
CA THR A 28 -4.05 -5.54 -5.27
C THR A 28 -4.50 -6.31 -6.51
N LEU A 29 -4.71 -5.61 -7.64
CA LEU A 29 -5.07 -6.27 -8.90
C LEU A 29 -3.91 -7.12 -9.45
N LYS A 30 -2.67 -6.59 -9.45
CA LYS A 30 -1.47 -7.35 -9.84
C LYS A 30 -1.33 -8.64 -9.01
N ILE A 31 -1.39 -8.52 -7.68
CA ILE A 31 -1.28 -9.67 -6.77
C ILE A 31 -2.38 -10.70 -7.03
N TYR A 32 -3.62 -10.25 -7.26
CA TYR A 32 -4.73 -11.15 -7.58
C TYR A 32 -4.46 -11.95 -8.86
N ASN A 33 -3.94 -11.30 -9.90
CA ASN A 33 -3.58 -11.97 -11.15
C ASN A 33 -2.42 -12.95 -10.94
N THR A 34 -1.36 -12.56 -10.23
CA THR A 34 -0.23 -13.45 -9.89
C THR A 34 -0.67 -14.70 -9.15
N LEU A 35 -1.61 -14.58 -8.19
CA LEU A 35 -2.16 -15.74 -7.47
C LEU A 35 -2.93 -16.72 -8.36
N ILE A 36 -3.50 -16.26 -9.47
CA ILE A 36 -4.30 -17.07 -10.41
C ILE A 36 -3.40 -17.69 -11.48
N ASP A 37 -2.49 -16.89 -12.05
CA ASP A 37 -1.82 -17.20 -13.30
C ASP A 37 -0.44 -17.86 -13.09
N GLU A 38 0.16 -17.74 -11.90
CA GLU A 38 1.52 -18.22 -11.65
C GLU A 38 1.59 -19.46 -10.73
N PRO A 39 2.49 -20.42 -11.02
CA PRO A 39 2.77 -21.53 -10.12
C PRO A 39 3.63 -21.07 -8.92
N LEU A 40 2.95 -20.61 -7.87
CA LEU A 40 3.58 -20.11 -6.65
C LEU A 40 3.79 -21.18 -5.58
N THR A 41 4.82 -21.01 -4.76
CA THR A 41 5.02 -21.80 -3.53
C THR A 41 3.94 -21.46 -2.49
N ASP A 42 3.70 -22.36 -1.53
CA ASP A 42 2.72 -22.12 -0.46
C ASP A 42 3.09 -20.91 0.40
N GLU A 43 4.37 -20.67 0.62
CA GLU A 43 4.88 -19.51 1.35
C GLU A 43 4.56 -18.20 0.61
N MET A 44 4.84 -18.14 -0.70
CA MET A 44 4.50 -16.98 -1.53
C MET A 44 2.99 -16.76 -1.58
N LYS A 45 2.19 -17.82 -1.73
CA LYS A 45 0.72 -17.72 -1.72
C LYS A 45 0.19 -17.16 -0.40
N ASN A 46 0.72 -17.63 0.73
CA ASN A 46 0.33 -17.13 2.05
C ASN A 46 0.71 -15.65 2.22
N HIS A 47 1.90 -15.27 1.76
CA HIS A 47 2.36 -13.88 1.81
C HIS A 47 1.46 -12.96 0.96
N LEU A 48 1.24 -13.30 -0.32
CA LEU A 48 0.39 -12.52 -1.22
C LEU A 48 -1.06 -12.44 -0.74
N THR A 49 -1.60 -13.53 -0.18
CA THR A 49 -2.95 -13.53 0.41
C THR A 49 -3.03 -12.60 1.62
N ALA A 50 -2.00 -12.57 2.47
CA ALA A 50 -1.94 -11.66 3.61
C ALA A 50 -1.88 -10.19 3.16
N LEU A 51 -1.13 -9.90 2.08
CA LEU A 51 -1.11 -8.56 1.47
C LEU A 51 -2.49 -8.15 0.94
N LEU A 52 -3.19 -9.04 0.23
CA LEU A 52 -4.55 -8.77 -0.26
C LEU A 52 -5.51 -8.44 0.88
N GLN A 53 -5.56 -9.28 1.93
CA GLN A 53 -6.43 -9.06 3.09
C GLN A 53 -6.14 -7.73 3.78
N ARG A 54 -4.86 -7.36 3.87
CA ARG A 54 -4.44 -6.09 4.46
C ARG A 54 -4.86 -4.90 3.61
N ASN A 55 -4.72 -4.98 2.29
CA ASN A 55 -5.10 -3.92 1.37
C ASN A 55 -6.61 -3.68 1.38
N GLU A 56 -7.40 -4.76 1.40
CA GLU A 56 -8.86 -4.69 1.58
C GLU A 56 -9.23 -4.01 2.90
N TYR A 57 -8.59 -4.42 4.01
CA TYR A 57 -8.83 -3.82 5.31
C TYR A 57 -8.58 -2.30 5.30
N ILE A 58 -7.49 -1.86 4.70
CA ILE A 58 -7.13 -0.42 4.64
C ILE A 58 -8.11 0.35 3.77
N LYS A 59 -8.47 -0.20 2.61
CA LYS A 59 -9.45 0.42 1.73
C LYS A 59 -10.78 0.60 2.46
N ASP A 60 -11.28 -0.44 3.11
CA ASP A 60 -12.53 -0.36 3.85
C ASP A 60 -12.45 0.58 5.05
N TRP A 61 -11.31 0.62 5.73
CA TRP A 61 -11.10 1.53 6.84
C TRP A 61 -11.06 2.98 6.36
N LEU A 62 -10.36 3.28 5.28
CA LEU A 62 -10.31 4.61 4.67
C LEU A 62 -11.71 5.05 4.26
N LEU A 63 -12.46 4.20 3.54
CA LEU A 63 -13.83 4.52 3.13
C LEU A 63 -14.76 4.81 4.31
N ARG A 64 -14.60 4.09 5.42
CA ARG A 64 -15.43 4.29 6.64
C ARG A 64 -15.10 5.56 7.40
N ASN A 65 -13.83 5.99 7.37
CA ASN A 65 -13.36 7.13 8.16
C ASN A 65 -13.27 8.43 7.34
N THR A 66 -13.38 8.36 6.02
CA THR A 66 -13.31 9.52 5.14
C THR A 66 -14.64 10.26 5.13
N ASP A 67 -14.60 11.56 5.41
CA ASP A 67 -15.76 12.44 5.37
C ASP A 67 -16.17 12.78 3.91
N ALA A 68 -17.29 13.49 3.76
CA ALA A 68 -17.82 13.87 2.45
C ALA A 68 -16.89 14.82 1.67
N ASP A 69 -15.94 15.48 2.34
CA ASP A 69 -14.95 16.38 1.73
C ASP A 69 -13.67 15.63 1.33
N GLY A 70 -13.63 14.30 1.46
CA GLY A 70 -12.47 13.47 1.14
C GLY A 70 -11.37 13.54 2.20
N LYS A 71 -11.72 13.88 3.45
CA LYS A 71 -10.75 14.04 4.54
C LYS A 71 -10.93 12.97 5.61
N VAL A 72 -9.81 12.53 6.18
CA VAL A 72 -9.79 11.56 7.29
C VAL A 72 -9.08 12.20 8.48
N LEU A 73 -9.58 12.02 9.70
CA LEU A 73 -8.96 12.54 10.92
C LEU A 73 -8.31 11.40 11.70
N LEU A 74 -6.99 11.43 11.82
CA LEU A 74 -6.20 10.34 12.40
C LEU A 74 -5.44 10.81 13.61
N SER A 75 -5.30 9.97 14.63
CA SER A 75 -4.20 10.15 15.58
C SER A 75 -2.85 10.02 14.87
N ARG A 76 -1.79 10.58 15.46
CA ARG A 76 -0.41 10.38 14.96
C ARG A 76 -0.06 8.90 14.76
N GLN A 77 -0.52 8.02 15.66
CA GLN A 77 -0.24 6.58 15.57
C GLN A 77 -0.94 5.94 14.37
N GLU A 78 -2.21 6.27 14.13
CA GLU A 78 -2.96 5.78 12.97
C GLU A 78 -2.37 6.31 11.66
N TYR A 79 -1.91 7.55 11.65
CA TYR A 79 -1.20 8.11 10.50
C TYR A 79 0.07 7.32 10.17
N GLN A 80 0.92 7.06 11.17
CA GLN A 80 2.15 6.31 10.97
C GLN A 80 1.87 4.88 10.49
N ALA A 81 0.89 4.20 11.09
CA ALA A 81 0.50 2.85 10.69
C ALA A 81 0.01 2.82 9.23
N LEU A 82 -0.88 3.76 8.85
CA LEU A 82 -1.38 3.87 7.48
C LEU A 82 -0.24 4.13 6.49
N PHE A 83 0.68 5.05 6.83
CA PHE A 83 1.82 5.40 5.99
C PHE A 83 2.75 4.22 5.75
N TRP A 84 3.10 3.45 6.78
CA TRP A 84 3.94 2.26 6.64
C TRP A 84 3.33 1.23 5.72
N ILE A 85 2.03 0.98 5.87
CA ILE A 85 1.38 -0.01 5.02
C ILE A 85 1.29 0.48 3.57
N LEU A 86 1.09 1.78 3.34
CA LEU A 86 1.11 2.36 2.00
C LEU A 86 2.50 2.23 1.36
N LEU A 87 3.58 2.48 2.11
CA LEU A 87 4.96 2.34 1.61
C LEU A 87 5.31 0.91 1.22
N GLU A 88 4.97 -0.06 2.07
CA GLU A 88 5.23 -1.48 1.78
C GLU A 88 4.45 -1.98 0.56
N ASN A 89 3.33 -1.33 0.21
CA ASN A 89 2.65 -1.62 -1.04
C ASN A 89 3.40 -1.02 -2.24
N THR A 90 4.01 0.16 -2.11
CA THR A 90 4.75 0.78 -3.23
C THR A 90 6.11 0.13 -3.52
N ASP A 91 6.71 -0.54 -2.55
CA ASP A 91 8.04 -1.18 -2.66
C ASP A 91 8.01 -2.56 -3.35
N THR A 92 6.92 -2.90 -4.03
CA THR A 92 6.79 -4.15 -4.81
C THR A 92 7.23 -4.01 -6.28
N ASP A 93 7.56 -2.80 -6.73
CA ASP A 93 8.03 -2.50 -8.10
C ASP A 93 9.51 -2.02 -8.13
N THR A 94 10.31 -2.22 -7.07
CA THR A 94 11.71 -1.75 -6.98
C THR A 94 12.80 -2.81 -7.24
N GLU A 95 12.44 -3.98 -7.75
CA GLU A 95 13.41 -4.90 -8.37
C GLU A 95 13.17 -4.94 -9.88
N GLU A 96 13.81 -4.01 -10.60
CA GLU A 96 14.21 -4.11 -12.01
C GLU A 96 14.84 -2.77 -12.43
N ASP A 97 15.95 -2.40 -11.79
CA ASP A 97 16.97 -1.58 -12.47
C ASP A 97 18.05 -2.58 -12.88
N ASP A 98 17.82 -3.14 -14.07
CA ASP A 98 18.74 -3.77 -15.01
C ASP A 98 20.08 -4.23 -14.42
N GLU A 99 20.22 -5.55 -14.23
CA GLU A 99 21.48 -6.21 -14.53
C GLU A 99 21.83 -5.86 -15.99
N GLU A 100 22.65 -4.82 -16.22
CA GLU A 100 23.36 -4.71 -17.49
C GLU A 100 24.31 -5.91 -17.59
N ASP A 101 23.83 -6.89 -18.37
CA ASP A 101 24.48 -8.13 -18.78
C ASP A 101 25.87 -7.86 -19.38
N ASP A 102 26.82 -8.71 -18.99
CA ASP A 102 28.19 -8.76 -19.45
C ASP A 102 28.29 -8.94 -20.97
N GLU A 103 29.12 -8.15 -21.67
CA GLU A 103 29.87 -8.67 -22.83
C GLU A 103 31.33 -8.20 -22.78
N ASP A 104 32.21 -9.18 -22.55
CA ASP A 104 33.64 -9.21 -22.83
C ASP A 104 33.99 -8.60 -24.20
N ASP A 105 35.14 -7.92 -24.33
CA ASP A 105 36.16 -8.28 -25.33
C ASP A 105 37.46 -7.42 -25.26
N GLU A 106 38.58 -8.16 -25.16
CA GLU A 106 40.02 -7.86 -25.37
C GLU A 106 40.88 -7.08 -24.33
#